data_AF-A8XUE4-F1
#
_entry.id   AF-A8XUE4-F1
#
_cell.length_a   1.000
_cell.length_b   1.000
_cell.length_c   1.000
_cell.angle_alpha   90.00
_cell.angle_beta   90.00
_cell.angle_gamma   90.00
#
_symmetry.space_group_name_H-M   'P 1'
#
loop_
_entity.id
_entity.type
_entity.pdbx_description
1 polymer ?
#
loop_
_entity_poly.entity_id
_entity_poly.type
_entity_poly.pdbx_seq_one_letter_code
_entity_poly.pdbx_strand_id
1 'polypeptide(L)'
;MKVLKGVAFIVLVFFSSLLGTVFLLFPLIPLAWIAPKLWRLAADRLVGFWLTFPCALIEWVFGVKFRVTGDLIDRDEPAILIMNHRTRLDWLFSWNALFKMDPWLLTSEKISLKAPLKMIPGAGWAMSSGCYIFLDRNFEKDKPILERIVKYYSQSGNKYQILLFAEGTDKGERATQLSHAFADKNGLPRYEYVLHPRTTGFRFLMDMMKKENYIKNVYDLTIAYSGTIVDTEKKLLGGNFPDKVHLDVKKYKLDDIPEGDGCEKWLTNLWETKEKRLKKFYEKEERLEASGDRFEWPETTSGIGYFVCFSFWVVASLFWIGAIYSLLWVKIYVTCAIVFYIASLRFYNGAEFVFLNWFEARSNRHDQERSKTE
;
A
#
# COMPACT_ATOMS: atom_id res chain seq x y z
N MET A 1 11.02 23.65 -16.80
CA MET A 1 11.06 23.53 -15.32
C MET A 1 10.08 22.50 -14.76
N LYS A 2 8.79 22.45 -15.16
CA LYS A 2 7.83 21.43 -14.65
C LYS A 2 8.26 19.99 -14.98
N VAL A 3 8.53 19.67 -16.25
CA VAL A 3 8.97 18.31 -16.66
C VAL A 3 10.20 17.83 -15.88
N LEU A 4 11.16 18.73 -15.61
CA LEU A 4 12.34 18.40 -14.81
C LEU A 4 11.98 17.93 -13.40
N LYS A 5 10.96 18.51 -12.77
CA LYS A 5 10.44 18.07 -11.46
C LYS A 5 9.91 16.64 -11.52
N GLY A 6 9.07 16.34 -12.52
CA GLY A 6 8.49 15.02 -12.70
C GLY A 6 9.53 13.94 -12.99
N VAL A 7 10.48 14.25 -13.89
CA VAL A 7 11.63 13.38 -14.18
C VAL A 7 12.48 13.16 -12.92
N ALA A 8 12.80 14.21 -12.18
CA ALA A 8 13.58 14.10 -10.94
C ALA A 8 12.86 13.21 -9.90
N PHE A 9 11.55 13.38 -9.69
CA PHE A 9 10.77 12.52 -8.80
C PHE A 9 10.90 11.04 -9.18
N ILE A 10 10.63 10.71 -10.44
CA ILE A 10 10.63 9.31 -10.91
C ILE A 10 12.04 8.70 -10.83
N VAL A 11 13.07 9.45 -11.23
CA VAL A 11 14.47 9.01 -11.17
C VAL A 11 14.88 8.74 -9.71
N LEU A 12 14.60 9.68 -8.80
CA LEU A 12 14.95 9.54 -7.39
C LEU A 12 14.23 8.34 -6.75
N VAL A 13 12.92 8.20 -6.98
CA VAL A 13 12.13 7.07 -6.46
C VAL A 13 12.62 5.75 -7.04
N PHE A 14 12.87 5.67 -8.35
CA PHE A 14 13.33 4.44 -9.00
C PHE A 14 14.71 4.01 -8.46
N PHE A 15 15.72 4.88 -8.52
CA PHE A 15 17.08 4.52 -8.10
C PHE A 15 17.16 4.25 -6.60
N SER A 16 16.51 5.05 -5.75
CA SER A 16 16.48 4.76 -4.31
C SER A 16 15.82 3.42 -4.01
N SER A 17 14.74 3.05 -4.71
CA SER A 17 14.09 1.75 -4.53
C SER A 17 14.97 0.58 -4.97
N LEU A 18 15.66 0.72 -6.12
CA LEU A 18 16.54 -0.30 -6.65
C LEU A 18 17.75 -0.51 -5.72
N LEU A 19 18.41 0.58 -5.34
CA LEU A 19 19.58 0.53 -4.47
C LEU A 19 19.21 0.09 -3.06
N GLY A 20 18.08 0.54 -2.50
CA GLY A 20 17.57 0.06 -1.23
C GLY A 20 17.29 -1.44 -1.24
N THR A 21 16.70 -1.95 -2.32
CA THR A 21 16.45 -3.38 -2.47
C THR A 21 17.76 -4.18 -2.52
N VAL A 22 18.72 -3.72 -3.32
CA VAL A 22 19.98 -4.44 -3.55
C VAL A 22 20.94 -4.34 -2.36
N PHE A 23 21.01 -3.20 -1.68
CA PHE A 23 22.01 -2.97 -0.63
C PHE A 23 21.46 -3.04 0.80
N LEU A 24 20.14 -2.94 1.00
CA LEU A 24 19.53 -3.05 2.34
C LEU A 24 18.72 -4.32 2.52
N LEU A 25 17.88 -4.72 1.54
CA LEU A 25 17.06 -5.94 1.65
C LEU A 25 17.82 -7.22 1.31
N PHE A 26 18.50 -7.26 0.16
CA PHE A 26 19.21 -8.47 -0.30
C PHE A 26 20.22 -9.05 0.71
N PRO A 27 21.07 -8.26 1.41
CA PRO A 27 21.98 -8.82 2.40
C PRO A 27 21.28 -9.49 3.58
N LEU A 28 20.03 -9.14 3.87
CA LEU A 28 19.25 -9.65 5.00
C LEU A 28 18.45 -10.92 4.65
N ILE A 29 18.44 -11.35 3.38
CA ILE A 29 17.73 -12.56 2.93
C ILE A 29 18.08 -13.82 3.73
N PRO A 30 19.33 -14.08 4.15
CA PRO A 30 19.62 -15.23 5.01
C PRO A 30 18.78 -15.27 6.30
N LEU A 31 18.37 -14.11 6.83
CA LEU A 31 17.46 -14.04 7.98
C LEU A 31 16.09 -14.61 7.66
N ALA A 32 15.62 -14.55 6.40
CA ALA A 32 14.33 -15.10 6.01
C ALA A 32 14.25 -16.62 6.21
N TRP A 33 15.38 -17.32 6.17
CA TRP A 33 15.48 -18.74 6.49
C TRP A 33 15.79 -18.99 7.97
N ILE A 34 16.77 -18.27 8.53
CA ILE A 34 17.29 -18.52 9.89
C ILE A 34 16.28 -18.04 10.96
N ALA A 35 15.75 -16.84 10.80
CA ALA A 35 14.84 -16.18 11.74
C ALA A 35 13.71 -15.47 10.98
N PRO A 36 12.73 -16.21 10.43
CA PRO A 36 11.73 -15.67 9.51
C PRO A 36 10.91 -14.49 10.08
N LYS A 37 10.63 -14.49 11.39
CA LYS A 37 9.94 -13.37 12.07
C LYS A 37 10.82 -12.11 12.14
N LEU A 38 12.12 -12.27 12.39
CA LEU A 38 13.06 -11.14 12.40
C LEU A 38 13.25 -10.57 10.99
N TRP A 39 13.34 -11.44 9.97
CA TRP A 39 13.29 -11.00 8.57
C TRP A 39 12.05 -10.18 8.27
N ARG A 40 10.88 -10.67 8.68
CA ARG A 40 9.61 -9.98 8.43
C ARG A 40 9.63 -8.57 9.02
N LEU A 41 10.03 -8.45 10.29
CA LEU A 41 10.22 -7.17 10.97
C LEU A 41 11.23 -6.26 10.24
N ALA A 42 12.40 -6.78 9.86
CA ALA A 42 13.45 -6.02 9.20
C ALA A 42 13.01 -5.51 7.82
N ALA A 43 12.44 -6.38 6.99
CA ALA A 43 11.96 -6.03 5.67
C ALA A 43 10.80 -5.02 5.73
N ASP A 44 9.90 -5.14 6.71
CA ASP A 44 8.80 -4.18 6.89
C ASP A 44 9.31 -2.80 7.27
N ARG A 45 10.28 -2.73 8.19
CA ARG A 45 10.90 -1.47 8.59
C ARG A 45 11.70 -0.82 7.47
N LEU A 46 12.46 -1.61 6.70
CA LEU A 46 13.23 -1.10 5.57
C LEU A 46 12.33 -0.58 4.45
N VAL A 47 11.25 -1.31 4.13
CA VAL A 47 10.26 -0.85 3.14
C VAL A 47 9.59 0.42 3.65
N GLY A 48 9.08 0.46 4.88
CA GLY A 48 8.43 1.65 5.44
C GLY A 48 9.36 2.87 5.54
N PHE A 49 10.64 2.65 5.87
CA PHE A 49 11.64 3.71 5.83
C PHE A 49 11.90 4.23 4.41
N TRP A 50 11.88 3.34 3.41
CA TRP A 50 11.91 3.77 2.01
C TRP A 50 10.63 4.52 1.61
N LEU A 51 9.45 4.10 2.05
CA LEU A 51 8.17 4.81 1.77
C LEU A 51 8.12 6.24 2.32
N THR A 52 8.91 6.54 3.35
CA THR A 52 9.08 7.91 3.84
C THR A 52 9.77 8.82 2.82
N PHE A 53 10.60 8.27 1.92
CA PHE A 53 11.32 9.02 0.89
C PHE A 53 10.40 9.65 -0.17
N PRO A 54 9.49 8.92 -0.85
CA PRO A 54 8.51 9.55 -1.73
C PRO A 54 7.59 10.49 -0.97
N CYS A 55 7.25 10.23 0.30
CA CYS A 55 6.47 11.18 1.11
C CYS A 55 7.20 12.53 1.26
N ALA A 56 8.49 12.49 1.61
CA ALA A 56 9.33 13.68 1.72
C ALA A 56 9.49 14.39 0.37
N LEU A 57 9.66 13.65 -0.73
CA LEU A 57 9.68 14.26 -2.06
C LEU A 57 8.38 15.00 -2.38
N ILE A 58 7.23 14.36 -2.19
CA ILE A 58 5.92 14.89 -2.55
C ILE A 58 5.59 16.15 -1.74
N GLU A 59 5.70 16.09 -0.42
CA GLU A 59 5.31 17.20 0.45
C GLU A 59 6.39 18.26 0.54
N TRP A 60 7.64 17.87 0.83
CA TRP A 60 8.70 18.82 1.18
C TRP A 60 9.44 19.37 -0.04
N VAL A 61 9.68 18.56 -1.07
CA VAL A 61 10.42 18.99 -2.29
C VAL A 61 9.48 19.54 -3.36
N PHE A 62 8.34 18.87 -3.60
CA PHE A 62 7.39 19.25 -4.64
C PHE A 62 6.23 20.11 -4.14
N GLY A 63 6.06 20.25 -2.82
CA GLY A 63 5.18 21.25 -2.21
C GLY A 63 3.70 20.86 -2.17
N VAL A 64 3.38 19.57 -2.28
CA VAL A 64 1.99 19.09 -2.16
C VAL A 64 1.52 19.26 -0.71
N LYS A 65 0.37 19.89 -0.54
CA LYS A 65 -0.25 20.08 0.78
C LYS A 65 -1.15 18.92 1.13
N PHE A 66 -1.28 18.62 2.41
CA PHE A 66 -2.13 17.53 2.89
C PHE A 66 -3.07 18.01 3.97
N ARG A 67 -4.35 17.73 3.83
CA ARG A 67 -5.32 17.86 4.91
C ARG A 67 -5.77 16.47 5.33
N VAL A 68 -5.37 16.06 6.52
CA VAL A 68 -5.72 14.74 7.08
C VAL A 68 -6.66 14.96 8.25
N THR A 69 -7.82 14.31 8.22
CA THR A 69 -8.86 14.42 9.26
C THR A 69 -9.44 13.06 9.64
N GLY A 70 -10.18 13.01 10.74
CA GLY A 70 -10.95 11.83 11.14
C GLY A 70 -10.26 11.00 12.23
N ASP A 71 -10.54 9.70 12.25
CA ASP A 71 -10.03 8.79 13.28
C ASP A 71 -8.53 8.46 13.08
N LEU A 72 -7.81 8.26 14.20
CA LEU A 72 -6.46 7.69 14.16
C LEU A 72 -6.53 6.19 13.83
N ILE A 73 -5.72 5.76 12.86
CA ILE A 73 -5.54 4.34 12.55
C ILE A 73 -4.68 3.71 13.64
N ASP A 74 -5.27 2.76 14.37
CA ASP A 74 -4.56 1.97 15.37
C ASP A 74 -3.56 1.01 14.71
N ARG A 75 -2.27 1.29 14.87
CA ARG A 75 -1.18 0.49 14.30
C ARG A 75 -0.96 -0.84 15.03
N ASP A 76 -1.42 -0.97 16.26
CA ASP A 76 -1.15 -2.13 17.12
C ASP A 76 -2.22 -3.22 16.94
N GLU A 77 -3.22 -2.98 16.10
CA GLU A 77 -4.26 -3.93 15.73
C GLU A 77 -4.33 -4.18 14.21
N PRO A 78 -4.63 -5.42 13.79
CA PRO A 78 -4.79 -5.73 12.38
C PRO A 78 -6.13 -5.18 11.88
N ALA A 79 -6.12 -4.60 10.69
CA ALA A 79 -7.27 -3.91 10.14
C ALA A 79 -7.35 -3.99 8.62
N ILE A 80 -8.53 -3.73 8.08
CA ILE A 80 -8.72 -3.46 6.65
C ILE A 80 -8.95 -1.97 6.46
N LEU A 81 -8.21 -1.37 5.54
CA LEU A 81 -8.40 -0.01 5.06
C LEU A 81 -9.16 -0.10 3.73
N ILE A 82 -10.30 0.56 3.60
CA ILE A 82 -11.06 0.64 2.35
C ILE A 82 -11.06 2.08 1.83
N MET A 83 -10.60 2.29 0.59
CA MET A 83 -10.44 3.63 0.02
C MET A 83 -11.11 3.74 -1.35
N ASN A 84 -11.67 4.91 -1.66
CA ASN A 84 -12.08 5.20 -3.05
C ASN A 84 -10.86 5.28 -3.97
N HIS A 85 -11.04 4.97 -5.25
CA HIS A 85 -9.94 4.89 -6.21
C HIS A 85 -10.09 5.93 -7.33
N ARG A 86 -9.87 7.20 -6.99
CA ARG A 86 -9.99 8.31 -7.95
C ARG A 86 -8.87 8.32 -8.99
N THR A 87 -7.65 7.97 -8.62
CA THR A 87 -6.45 8.04 -9.49
C THR A 87 -5.59 6.79 -9.36
N ARG A 88 -4.71 6.53 -10.34
CA ARG A 88 -3.72 5.45 -10.22
C ARG A 88 -2.68 5.69 -9.12
N LEU A 89 -2.63 6.88 -8.56
CA LEU A 89 -1.62 7.34 -7.61
C LEU A 89 -2.18 7.50 -6.20
N ASP A 90 -3.44 7.13 -5.93
CA ASP A 90 -4.06 7.34 -4.61
C ASP A 90 -3.26 6.69 -3.47
N TRP A 91 -2.71 5.49 -3.71
CA TRP A 91 -1.84 4.79 -2.76
C TRP A 91 -0.58 5.58 -2.41
N LEU A 92 0.00 6.28 -3.38
CA LEU A 92 1.22 7.07 -3.22
C LEU A 92 0.96 8.26 -2.29
N PHE A 93 -0.17 8.94 -2.50
CA PHE A 93 -0.56 10.09 -1.67
C PHE A 93 -1.09 9.69 -0.30
N SER A 94 -1.68 8.50 -0.15
CA SER A 94 -2.12 8.02 1.16
C SER A 94 -0.95 7.80 2.14
N TRP A 95 0.27 7.50 1.66
CA TRP A 95 1.43 7.34 2.53
C TRP A 95 1.78 8.60 3.32
N ASN A 96 1.65 9.80 2.72
CA ASN A 96 1.84 11.05 3.45
C ASN A 96 0.82 11.21 4.58
N ALA A 97 -0.42 10.76 4.38
CA ALA A 97 -1.45 10.78 5.42
C ALA A 97 -1.15 9.78 6.55
N LEU A 98 -0.75 8.55 6.20
CA LEU A 98 -0.31 7.55 7.18
C LEU A 98 0.88 8.06 7.99
N PHE A 99 1.88 8.66 7.34
CA PHE A 99 3.04 9.24 8.02
C PHE A 99 2.66 10.33 9.03
N LYS A 100 1.73 11.21 8.66
CA LYS A 100 1.24 12.29 9.54
C LYS A 100 0.51 11.76 10.76
N MET A 101 -0.26 10.68 10.59
CA MET A 101 -0.95 9.99 11.67
C MET A 101 0.02 9.31 12.62
N ASP A 102 0.83 8.39 12.07
CA ASP A 102 1.90 7.68 12.76
C ASP A 102 2.88 7.12 11.70
N PRO A 103 4.16 7.56 11.66
CA PRO A 103 5.16 7.06 10.72
C PRO A 103 5.32 5.54 10.69
N TRP A 104 5.00 4.84 11.78
CA TRP A 104 5.08 3.39 11.85
C TRP A 104 4.01 2.68 11.01
N LEU A 105 2.91 3.34 10.66
CA LEU A 105 1.90 2.80 9.74
C LEU A 105 2.48 2.48 8.36
N LEU A 106 3.56 3.18 7.93
CA LEU A 106 4.27 2.83 6.70
C LEU A 106 5.01 1.49 6.76
N THR A 107 5.24 0.94 7.95
CA THR A 107 5.90 -0.36 8.12
C THR A 107 4.89 -1.53 8.12
N SER A 108 3.64 -1.24 8.46
CA SER A 108 2.58 -2.23 8.65
C SER A 108 1.47 -2.17 7.59
N GLU A 109 1.47 -1.16 6.74
CA GLU A 109 0.57 -1.11 5.59
C GLU A 109 0.91 -2.19 4.55
N LYS A 110 -0.15 -2.80 3.99
CA LYS A 110 -0.07 -3.77 2.89
C LYS A 110 -1.15 -3.47 1.85
N ILE A 111 -0.75 -3.16 0.62
CA ILE A 111 -1.70 -2.80 -0.45
C ILE A 111 -2.03 -4.01 -1.31
N SER A 112 -3.29 -4.13 -1.72
CA SER A 112 -3.70 -4.96 -2.86
C SER A 112 -3.25 -4.34 -4.20
N LEU A 113 -2.21 -4.90 -4.81
CA LEU A 113 -1.53 -4.42 -6.01
C LEU A 113 -1.89 -5.28 -7.24
N LYS A 114 -1.75 -4.69 -8.44
CA LYS A 114 -1.81 -5.46 -9.70
C LYS A 114 -0.61 -6.39 -9.78
N ALA A 115 -0.82 -7.67 -10.08
CA ALA A 115 0.24 -8.67 -10.14
C ALA A 115 1.45 -8.29 -11.01
N PRO A 116 1.30 -7.64 -12.18
CA PRO A 116 2.45 -7.19 -12.98
C PRO A 116 3.42 -6.23 -12.27
N LEU A 117 2.99 -5.53 -11.21
CA LEU A 117 3.84 -4.56 -10.51
C LEU A 117 5.04 -5.20 -9.81
N LYS A 118 4.98 -6.49 -9.46
CA LYS A 118 6.13 -7.22 -8.89
C LYS A 118 7.31 -7.36 -9.86
N MET A 119 7.08 -7.16 -11.16
CA MET A 119 8.12 -7.21 -12.18
C MET A 119 8.97 -5.93 -12.23
N ILE A 120 8.55 -4.83 -11.60
CA ILE A 120 9.28 -3.56 -11.60
C ILE A 120 10.55 -3.71 -10.75
N PRO A 121 11.75 -3.52 -11.32
CA PRO A 121 13.00 -3.57 -10.56
C PRO A 121 13.03 -2.54 -9.43
N GLY A 122 13.58 -2.91 -8.28
CA GLY A 122 13.56 -2.09 -7.08
C GLY A 122 12.20 -2.16 -6.40
N ALA A 123 11.30 -1.21 -6.67
CA ALA A 123 10.01 -1.12 -5.99
C ALA A 123 9.20 -2.44 -5.98
N GLY A 124 9.05 -3.12 -7.13
CA GLY A 124 8.31 -4.39 -7.19
C GLY A 124 8.96 -5.49 -6.34
N TRP A 125 10.29 -5.58 -6.37
CA TRP A 125 11.09 -6.53 -5.59
C TRP A 125 11.07 -6.21 -4.08
N ALA A 126 11.07 -4.94 -3.71
CA ALA A 126 10.94 -4.47 -2.33
C ALA A 126 9.55 -4.80 -1.78
N MET A 127 8.49 -4.53 -2.54
CA MET A 127 7.10 -4.86 -2.16
C MET A 127 6.90 -6.38 -2.05
N SER A 128 7.51 -7.15 -2.95
CA SER A 128 7.59 -8.61 -2.89
C SER A 128 8.31 -9.09 -1.63
N SER A 129 9.46 -8.49 -1.28
CA SER A 129 10.16 -8.77 -0.02
C SER A 129 9.33 -8.36 1.20
N GLY A 130 8.53 -7.30 1.06
CA GLY A 130 7.54 -6.81 2.02
C GLY A 130 6.28 -7.67 2.13
N CYS A 131 6.15 -8.75 1.34
CA CYS A 131 4.96 -9.60 1.25
C CYS A 131 3.68 -8.78 0.99
N TYR A 132 3.73 -7.81 0.08
CA TYR A 132 2.53 -7.12 -0.41
C TYR A 132 1.64 -8.07 -1.22
N ILE A 133 0.36 -7.72 -1.40
CA ILE A 133 -0.64 -8.59 -1.99
C ILE A 133 -0.73 -8.33 -3.49
N PHE A 134 -0.20 -9.22 -4.32
CA PHE A 134 -0.24 -9.12 -5.78
C PHE A 134 -1.41 -9.93 -6.36
N LEU A 135 -2.36 -9.27 -7.03
CA LEU A 135 -3.59 -9.88 -7.56
C LEU A 135 -3.65 -9.86 -9.08
N ASP A 136 -4.07 -10.98 -9.67
CA ASP A 136 -4.28 -11.17 -11.11
C ASP A 136 -5.62 -10.61 -11.61
N ARG A 137 -6.46 -10.08 -10.69
CA ARG A 137 -7.84 -9.63 -10.96
C ARG A 137 -8.73 -10.78 -11.43
N ASN A 138 -8.44 -11.98 -10.92
CA ASN A 138 -9.21 -13.18 -11.16
C ASN A 138 -9.44 -13.86 -9.82
N PHE A 139 -10.68 -13.78 -9.33
CA PHE A 139 -11.01 -14.21 -7.97
C PHE A 139 -10.62 -15.66 -7.69
N GLU A 140 -10.88 -16.59 -8.62
CA GLU A 140 -10.54 -18.01 -8.44
C GLU A 140 -9.04 -18.27 -8.33
N LYS A 141 -8.21 -17.49 -9.05
CA LYS A 141 -6.75 -17.57 -8.94
C LYS A 141 -6.21 -16.89 -7.69
N ASP A 142 -6.80 -15.75 -7.35
CA ASP A 142 -6.36 -14.89 -6.25
C ASP A 142 -6.76 -15.46 -4.87
N LYS A 143 -7.87 -16.20 -4.80
CA LYS A 143 -8.42 -16.79 -3.57
C LYS A 143 -7.40 -17.60 -2.76
N PRO A 144 -6.75 -18.66 -3.30
CA PRO A 144 -5.78 -19.45 -2.52
C PRO A 144 -4.53 -18.65 -2.11
N ILE A 145 -4.14 -17.65 -2.91
CA ILE A 145 -3.00 -16.78 -2.60
C ILE A 145 -3.33 -15.89 -1.40
N LEU A 146 -4.51 -15.28 -1.42
CA LEU A 146 -5.02 -14.45 -0.34
C LEU A 146 -5.15 -15.23 0.98
N GLU A 147 -5.69 -16.45 0.95
CA GLU A 147 -5.79 -17.32 2.14
C GLU A 147 -4.42 -17.58 2.75
N ARG A 148 -3.44 -17.92 1.90
CA ARG A 148 -2.08 -18.19 2.33
C ARG A 148 -1.40 -16.96 2.93
N ILE A 149 -1.56 -15.79 2.31
CA ILE A 149 -0.96 -14.54 2.80
C ILE A 149 -1.60 -14.09 4.11
N VAL A 150 -2.93 -14.14 4.25
CA VAL A 150 -3.61 -13.75 5.50
C VAL A 150 -3.22 -14.67 6.65
N LYS A 151 -3.12 -15.98 6.40
CA LYS A 151 -2.60 -16.93 7.38
C LYS A 151 -1.13 -16.64 7.75
N TYR A 152 -0.30 -16.30 6.77
CA TYR A 152 1.07 -15.88 7.06
C TYR A 152 1.11 -14.62 7.93
N TYR A 153 0.27 -13.63 7.62
CA TYR A 153 0.17 -12.41 8.41
C TYR A 153 -0.21 -12.69 9.87
N SER A 154 -1.24 -13.52 10.11
CA SER A 154 -1.66 -13.90 11.46
C SER A 154 -0.54 -14.60 12.25
N GLN A 155 0.26 -15.43 11.59
CA GLN A 155 1.35 -16.19 12.20
C GLN A 155 2.67 -15.41 12.34
N SER A 156 2.85 -14.35 11.55
CA SER A 156 4.07 -13.54 11.53
C SER A 156 4.31 -12.80 12.86
N GLY A 157 3.24 -12.50 13.60
CA GLY A 157 3.25 -11.71 14.82
C GLY A 157 3.14 -10.20 14.61
N ASN A 158 3.19 -9.73 13.36
CA ASN A 158 2.97 -8.32 13.02
C ASN A 158 1.47 -8.00 12.94
N LYS A 159 1.14 -6.70 12.94
CA LYS A 159 -0.23 -6.17 12.95
C LYS A 159 -0.41 -5.30 11.71
N TYR A 160 -0.96 -5.89 10.65
CA TYR A 160 -0.99 -5.25 9.33
C TYR A 160 -2.30 -4.52 9.06
N GLN A 161 -2.20 -3.38 8.38
CA GLN A 161 -3.33 -2.62 7.86
C GLN A 161 -3.42 -2.86 6.35
N ILE A 162 -4.39 -3.67 5.93
CA ILE A 162 -4.52 -4.11 4.54
C ILE A 162 -5.37 -3.11 3.75
N LEU A 163 -4.76 -2.38 2.82
CA LEU A 163 -5.45 -1.45 1.93
C LEU A 163 -6.08 -2.16 0.73
N LEU A 164 -7.40 -2.02 0.62
CA LEU A 164 -8.22 -2.51 -0.48
C LEU A 164 -8.96 -1.35 -1.16
N PHE A 165 -8.80 -1.27 -2.48
CA PHE A 165 -9.65 -0.42 -3.32
C PHE A 165 -10.88 -1.21 -3.76
N ALA A 166 -12.01 -1.09 -3.05
CA ALA A 166 -13.18 -1.92 -3.34
C ALA A 166 -13.77 -1.66 -4.73
N GLU A 167 -13.50 -0.52 -5.36
CA GLU A 167 -13.86 -0.24 -6.76
C GLU A 167 -13.19 -1.20 -7.77
N GLY A 168 -12.06 -1.81 -7.38
CA GLY A 168 -11.29 -2.76 -8.19
C GLY A 168 -10.47 -2.13 -9.32
N THR A 169 -10.70 -0.86 -9.65
CA THR A 169 -9.93 -0.09 -10.61
C THR A 169 -10.10 1.41 -10.39
N ASP A 170 -9.14 2.20 -10.89
CA ASP A 170 -9.21 3.65 -10.88
C ASP A 170 -10.38 4.18 -11.73
N LYS A 171 -10.96 5.30 -11.32
CA LYS A 171 -12.08 5.98 -11.99
C LYS A 171 -11.67 6.69 -13.28
N GLY A 172 -11.33 5.92 -14.30
CA GLY A 172 -11.21 6.36 -15.69
C GLY A 172 -12.56 6.40 -16.41
N GLU A 173 -12.57 6.95 -17.63
CA GLU A 173 -13.77 7.07 -18.47
C GLU A 173 -14.42 5.70 -18.73
N ARG A 174 -13.65 4.74 -19.23
CA ARG A 174 -14.12 3.36 -19.47
C ARG A 174 -14.68 2.71 -18.21
N ALA A 175 -14.01 2.87 -17.07
CA ALA A 175 -14.45 2.27 -15.81
C ALA A 175 -15.77 2.90 -15.33
N THR A 176 -15.92 4.22 -15.52
CA THR A 176 -17.16 4.94 -15.21
C THR A 176 -18.32 4.44 -16.07
N GLN A 177 -18.13 4.31 -17.39
CA GLN A 177 -19.16 3.78 -18.29
C GLN A 177 -19.59 2.36 -17.90
N LEU A 178 -18.65 1.47 -17.56
CA LEU A 178 -18.95 0.13 -17.09
C LEU A 178 -19.72 0.14 -15.76
N SER A 179 -19.35 1.03 -14.84
CA SER A 179 -20.06 1.21 -13.57
C SER A 179 -21.48 1.78 -13.77
N HIS A 180 -21.68 2.68 -14.73
CA HIS A 180 -23.00 3.19 -15.09
C HIS A 180 -23.88 2.10 -15.71
N ALA A 181 -23.34 1.31 -16.65
CA ALA A 181 -24.06 0.17 -17.23
C ALA A 181 -24.44 -0.88 -16.17
N PHE A 182 -23.56 -1.13 -15.20
CA PHE A 182 -23.89 -1.96 -14.04
C PHE A 182 -25.01 -1.34 -13.20
N ALA A 183 -24.96 -0.04 -12.94
CA ALA A 183 -25.98 0.65 -12.17
C ALA A 183 -27.36 0.57 -12.86
N ASP A 184 -27.42 0.89 -14.15
CA ASP A 184 -28.64 0.85 -14.96
C ASP A 184 -29.27 -0.56 -14.96
N LYS A 185 -28.43 -1.60 -15.16
CA LYS A 185 -28.88 -3.00 -15.17
C LYS A 185 -29.48 -3.46 -13.84
N ASN A 186 -28.99 -2.92 -12.72
CA ASN A 186 -29.39 -3.33 -11.38
C ASN A 186 -30.33 -2.32 -10.70
N GLY A 187 -30.81 -1.29 -11.41
CA GLY A 187 -31.67 -0.26 -10.84
C GLY A 187 -31.00 0.59 -9.75
N LEU A 188 -29.69 0.75 -9.79
CA LEU A 188 -28.90 1.54 -8.84
C LEU A 188 -28.66 2.96 -9.38
N PRO A 189 -28.43 3.95 -8.52
CA PRO A 189 -28.05 5.29 -8.97
C PRO A 189 -26.69 5.26 -9.69
N ARG A 190 -26.53 6.13 -10.69
CA ARG A 190 -25.23 6.41 -11.29
C ARG A 190 -24.41 7.28 -10.33
N TYR A 191 -23.17 6.89 -10.11
CA TYR A 191 -22.21 7.66 -9.31
C TYR A 191 -21.28 8.45 -10.22
N GLU A 192 -21.03 9.69 -9.85
CA GLU A 192 -20.21 10.65 -10.59
C GLU A 192 -18.80 10.80 -10.01
N TYR A 193 -18.61 10.53 -8.72
CA TYR A 193 -17.34 10.72 -8.02
C TYR A 193 -16.66 9.42 -7.58
N VAL A 194 -17.40 8.33 -7.43
CA VAL A 194 -16.88 6.96 -7.23
C VAL A 194 -17.40 5.97 -8.29
N LEU A 195 -16.82 4.78 -8.34
CA LEU A 195 -17.42 3.61 -8.98
C LEU A 195 -18.19 2.77 -7.95
N HIS A 196 -19.17 1.98 -8.39
CA HIS A 196 -19.83 1.01 -7.50
C HIS A 196 -18.81 -0.01 -6.97
N PRO A 197 -18.81 -0.33 -5.66
CA PRO A 197 -17.82 -1.22 -5.08
C PRO A 197 -18.08 -2.67 -5.50
N ARG A 198 -17.00 -3.43 -5.62
CA ARG A 198 -17.02 -4.89 -5.78
C ARG A 198 -16.96 -5.53 -4.40
N THR A 199 -18.08 -6.08 -3.95
CA THR A 199 -18.26 -6.59 -2.58
C THR A 199 -17.53 -7.91 -2.33
N THR A 200 -17.38 -8.77 -3.36
CA THR A 200 -16.83 -10.12 -3.24
C THR A 200 -15.43 -10.15 -2.61
N GLY A 201 -14.51 -9.29 -3.07
CA GLY A 201 -13.13 -9.26 -2.55
C GLY A 201 -13.05 -8.78 -1.11
N PHE A 202 -13.86 -7.77 -0.76
CA PHE A 202 -13.94 -7.27 0.62
C PHE A 202 -14.53 -8.31 1.57
N ARG A 203 -15.68 -8.90 1.22
CA ARG A 203 -16.32 -9.97 1.99
C ARG A 203 -15.36 -11.13 2.21
N PHE A 204 -14.71 -11.59 1.15
CA PHE A 204 -13.75 -12.68 1.23
C PHE A 204 -12.58 -12.36 2.15
N LEU A 205 -11.98 -11.17 2.04
CA LEU A 205 -10.88 -10.74 2.90
C LEU A 205 -11.31 -10.65 4.38
N MET A 206 -12.49 -10.08 4.65
CA MET A 206 -13.09 -10.03 5.98
C MET A 206 -13.28 -11.42 6.58
N ASP A 207 -13.87 -12.34 5.82
CA ASP A 207 -14.17 -13.71 6.27
C ASP A 207 -12.88 -14.47 6.62
N MET A 208 -11.83 -14.35 5.79
CA MET A 208 -10.54 -14.96 6.08
C MET A 208 -9.87 -14.38 7.32
N MET A 209 -9.83 -13.04 7.44
CA MET A 209 -9.19 -12.40 8.59
C MET A 209 -9.96 -12.71 9.89
N LYS A 210 -11.29 -12.79 9.84
CA LYS A 210 -12.12 -13.28 10.97
C LYS A 210 -11.77 -14.72 11.34
N LYS A 211 -11.70 -15.62 10.35
CA LYS A 211 -11.33 -17.03 10.55
C LYS A 211 -9.97 -17.19 11.23
N GLU A 212 -8.99 -16.35 10.88
CA GLU A 212 -7.65 -16.34 11.47
C GLU A 212 -7.56 -15.51 12.78
N ASN A 213 -8.68 -14.98 13.30
CA ASN A 213 -8.74 -14.05 14.44
C ASN A 213 -7.75 -12.88 14.29
N TYR A 214 -7.63 -12.36 13.07
CA TYR A 214 -6.63 -11.40 12.63
C TYR A 214 -7.27 -10.12 12.05
N ILE A 215 -8.34 -9.64 12.68
CA ILE A 215 -8.94 -8.34 12.37
C ILE A 215 -9.64 -7.79 13.60
N LYS A 216 -9.51 -6.48 13.84
CA LYS A 216 -10.26 -5.76 14.88
C LYS A 216 -11.10 -4.62 14.36
N ASN A 217 -10.63 -3.92 13.33
CA ASN A 217 -11.28 -2.71 12.83
C ASN A 217 -11.28 -2.69 11.30
N VAL A 218 -12.26 -1.97 10.74
CA VAL A 218 -12.25 -1.53 9.35
C VAL A 218 -12.22 -0.01 9.34
N TYR A 219 -11.36 0.55 8.51
CA TYR A 219 -11.21 1.99 8.36
C TYR A 219 -11.64 2.41 6.96
N ASP A 220 -12.65 3.27 6.89
CA ASP A 220 -13.10 3.91 5.65
C ASP A 220 -12.28 5.17 5.38
N LEU A 221 -11.48 5.13 4.31
CA LEU A 221 -10.65 6.24 3.86
C LEU A 221 -11.35 6.94 2.68
N THR A 222 -11.57 8.24 2.79
CA THR A 222 -12.04 9.07 1.67
C THR A 222 -10.92 10.00 1.23
N ILE A 223 -10.42 9.80 0.01
CA ILE A 223 -9.39 10.66 -0.61
C ILE A 223 -10.00 11.57 -1.69
N ALA A 224 -9.60 12.85 -1.67
CA ALA A 224 -9.99 13.85 -2.65
C ALA A 224 -8.83 14.80 -2.96
N TYR A 225 -8.91 15.49 -4.09
CA TYR A 225 -7.84 16.36 -4.60
C TYR A 225 -8.39 17.74 -4.92
N SER A 226 -7.80 18.79 -4.33
CA SER A 226 -8.07 20.17 -4.74
C SER A 226 -7.20 20.56 -5.93
N GLY A 227 -7.76 21.37 -6.83
CA GLY A 227 -7.06 21.81 -8.04
C GLY A 227 -6.81 20.67 -9.02
N THR A 228 -5.55 20.45 -9.40
CA THR A 228 -5.22 19.52 -10.50
C THR A 228 -5.29 18.05 -10.06
N ILE A 229 -6.17 17.27 -10.69
CA ILE A 229 -6.22 15.81 -10.54
C ILE A 229 -5.13 15.14 -11.39
N VAL A 230 -4.15 14.54 -10.71
CA VAL A 230 -3.04 13.78 -11.30
C VAL A 230 -3.41 12.30 -11.36
N ASP A 231 -4.11 11.91 -12.43
CA ASP A 231 -4.68 10.57 -12.59
C ASP A 231 -3.69 9.47 -13.01
N THR A 232 -2.54 9.84 -13.57
CA THR A 232 -1.61 8.91 -14.23
C THR A 232 -0.15 9.26 -13.97
N GLU A 233 0.71 8.25 -14.05
CA GLU A 233 2.17 8.36 -13.96
C GLU A 233 2.72 9.27 -15.06
N LYS A 234 2.06 9.34 -16.22
CA LYS A 234 2.43 10.23 -17.33
C LYS A 234 2.27 11.71 -16.94
N LYS A 235 1.19 12.07 -16.23
CA LYS A 235 1.00 13.44 -15.74
C LYS A 235 2.05 13.79 -14.68
N LEU A 236 2.39 12.83 -13.82
CA LEU A 236 3.47 12.97 -12.84
C LEU A 236 4.83 13.19 -13.50
N LEU A 237 5.17 12.42 -14.54
CA LEU A 237 6.38 12.60 -15.36
C LEU A 237 6.42 13.98 -16.03
N GLY A 238 5.26 14.50 -16.43
CA GLY A 238 5.12 15.88 -16.92
C GLY A 238 5.34 16.96 -15.87
N GLY A 239 5.51 16.58 -14.60
CA GLY A 239 5.74 17.49 -13.47
C GLY A 239 4.47 18.04 -12.84
N ASN A 240 3.33 17.37 -13.05
CA ASN A 240 2.08 17.73 -12.39
C ASN A 240 1.96 16.98 -11.07
N PHE A 241 1.68 17.73 -10.01
CA PHE A 241 1.37 17.24 -8.68
C PHE A 241 0.05 17.88 -8.24
N PRO A 242 -0.75 17.23 -7.38
CA PRO A 242 -1.93 17.86 -6.82
C PRO A 242 -1.53 19.05 -5.94
N ASP A 243 -2.35 20.10 -5.90
CA ASP A 243 -2.07 21.27 -5.07
C ASP A 243 -2.30 20.95 -3.59
N LYS A 244 -3.40 20.23 -3.31
CA LYS A 244 -3.72 19.72 -1.98
C LYS A 244 -4.42 18.37 -2.08
N VAL A 245 -4.00 17.43 -1.25
CA VAL A 245 -4.65 16.13 -1.05
C VAL A 245 -5.43 16.18 0.26
N HIS A 246 -6.69 15.78 0.21
CA HIS A 246 -7.56 15.62 1.37
C HIS A 246 -7.75 14.14 1.64
N LEU A 247 -7.53 13.71 2.89
CA LEU A 247 -7.79 12.34 3.31
C LEU A 247 -8.54 12.36 4.64
N ASP A 248 -9.73 11.77 4.66
CA ASP A 248 -10.51 11.59 5.87
C ASP A 248 -10.62 10.11 6.23
N VAL A 249 -10.54 9.79 7.52
CA VAL A 249 -10.63 8.42 8.05
C VAL A 249 -11.82 8.26 8.97
N LYS A 250 -12.57 7.16 8.78
CA LYS A 250 -13.60 6.72 9.72
C LYS A 250 -13.39 5.29 10.18
N LYS A 251 -13.37 5.06 11.49
CA LYS A 251 -13.21 3.77 12.13
C LYS A 251 -14.57 3.09 12.33
N TYR A 252 -14.62 1.81 12.01
CA TYR A 252 -15.71 0.90 12.30
C TYR A 252 -15.16 -0.29 13.09
N LYS A 253 -15.75 -0.58 14.26
CA LYS A 253 -15.39 -1.79 14.99
C LYS A 253 -15.95 -3.00 14.24
N LEU A 254 -15.30 -4.15 14.39
CA LEU A 254 -15.73 -5.37 13.71
C LEU A 254 -17.20 -5.74 14.02
N ASP A 255 -17.62 -5.53 15.26
CA ASP A 255 -18.99 -5.82 15.75
C ASP A 255 -20.06 -4.92 15.12
N ASP A 256 -19.66 -3.76 14.57
CA ASP A 256 -20.56 -2.83 13.90
C ASP A 256 -20.83 -3.22 12.43
N ILE A 257 -20.12 -4.23 11.92
CA ILE A 257 -20.17 -4.63 10.51
C ILE A 257 -20.98 -5.93 10.39
N PRO A 258 -22.14 -5.91 9.70
CA PRO A 258 -22.97 -7.09 9.55
C PRO A 258 -22.26 -8.24 8.84
N GLU A 259 -22.63 -9.48 9.14
CA GLU A 259 -22.07 -10.67 8.51
C GLU A 259 -22.84 -11.09 7.25
N GLY A 260 -22.24 -12.00 6.47
CA GLY A 260 -22.85 -12.55 5.26
C GLY A 260 -23.25 -11.47 4.26
N ASP A 261 -24.46 -11.56 3.72
CA ASP A 261 -24.97 -10.62 2.72
C ASP A 261 -25.18 -9.20 3.29
N GLY A 262 -25.25 -9.07 4.62
CA GLY A 262 -25.29 -7.77 5.29
C GLY A 262 -24.00 -6.98 5.10
N CYS A 263 -22.85 -7.66 5.02
CA CYS A 263 -21.54 -7.05 4.79
C CYS A 263 -21.49 -6.34 3.41
N GLU A 264 -22.08 -6.95 2.40
CA GLU A 264 -22.13 -6.42 1.04
C GLU A 264 -23.01 -5.17 0.94
N LYS A 265 -24.17 -5.20 1.62
CA LYS A 265 -25.06 -4.04 1.73
C LYS A 265 -24.40 -2.90 2.52
N TRP A 266 -23.69 -3.23 3.60
CA TRP A 266 -22.94 -2.25 4.37
C TRP A 266 -21.91 -1.51 3.50
N LEU A 267 -21.11 -2.25 2.72
CA LEU A 267 -20.12 -1.66 1.81
C LEU A 267 -20.79 -0.79 0.72
N THR A 268 -21.92 -1.25 0.19
CA THR A 268 -22.68 -0.52 -0.84
C THR A 268 -23.21 0.81 -0.28
N ASN A 269 -23.79 0.81 0.92
CA ASN A 269 -24.28 2.02 1.59
C ASN A 269 -23.14 2.99 1.96
N LEU A 270 -21.98 2.44 2.32
CA LEU A 270 -20.79 3.23 2.59
C LEU A 270 -20.33 3.99 1.33
N TRP A 271 -20.35 3.32 0.16
CA TRP A 271 -20.03 3.96 -1.11
C TRP A 271 -21.05 5.03 -1.52
N GLU A 272 -22.33 4.82 -1.26
CA GLU A 272 -23.36 5.85 -1.46
C GLU A 272 -23.08 7.10 -0.61
N THR A 273 -22.70 6.90 0.65
CA THR A 273 -22.30 7.98 1.55
C THR A 273 -21.05 8.69 1.01
N LYS A 274 -20.06 7.94 0.53
CA LYS A 274 -18.82 8.48 -0.04
C LYS A 274 -19.07 9.29 -1.31
N GLU A 275 -19.96 8.84 -2.19
CA GLU A 275 -20.42 9.60 -3.35
C GLU A 275 -20.98 10.97 -2.94
N LYS A 276 -21.90 11.02 -1.96
CA LYS A 276 -22.49 12.28 -1.47
C LYS A 276 -21.43 13.23 -0.90
N ARG A 277 -20.45 12.68 -0.17
CA ARG A 277 -19.34 13.46 0.43
C ARG A 277 -18.41 14.03 -0.62
N LEU A 278 -18.00 13.23 -1.60
CA LEU A 278 -17.14 13.68 -2.69
C LEU A 278 -17.88 14.67 -3.60
N LYS A 279 -19.18 14.48 -3.83
CA LYS A 279 -20.02 15.46 -4.50
C LYS A 279 -19.99 16.82 -3.80
N LYS A 280 -20.22 16.85 -2.48
CA LYS A 280 -20.13 18.07 -1.67
C LYS A 280 -18.72 18.70 -1.77
N PHE A 281 -17.67 17.90 -1.73
CA PHE A 281 -16.28 18.36 -1.86
C PHE A 281 -16.05 19.07 -3.20
N TYR A 282 -16.33 18.43 -4.33
CA TYR A 282 -16.00 18.94 -5.65
C TYR A 282 -16.96 20.04 -6.14
N GLU A 283 -18.20 20.10 -5.65
CA GLU A 283 -19.19 21.09 -6.10
C GLU A 283 -19.29 22.34 -5.23
N LYS A 284 -18.88 22.27 -3.95
CA LYS A 284 -19.21 23.34 -2.99
C LYS A 284 -18.03 23.87 -2.19
N GLU A 285 -17.22 23.00 -1.61
CA GLU A 285 -16.40 23.38 -0.44
C GLU A 285 -14.89 23.11 -0.58
N GLU A 286 -14.46 22.27 -1.53
CA GLU A 286 -13.07 21.74 -1.61
C GLU A 286 -12.49 21.35 -0.24
N ARG A 287 -13.36 20.86 0.66
CA ARG A 287 -13.02 20.47 2.02
C ARG A 287 -13.79 19.23 2.41
N LEU A 288 -13.05 18.18 2.80
CA LEU A 288 -13.64 17.01 3.44
C LEU A 288 -13.84 17.33 4.93
N GLU A 289 -15.08 17.23 5.39
CA GLU A 289 -15.42 17.26 6.81
C GLU A 289 -15.06 15.93 7.46
N ALA A 290 -14.60 16.01 8.71
CA ALA A 290 -14.25 14.85 9.53
C ALA A 290 -15.47 13.97 9.76
N SER A 291 -15.41 12.69 9.40
CA SER A 291 -16.54 11.77 9.57
C SER A 291 -16.48 10.85 10.80
N GLY A 292 -15.30 10.74 11.40
CA GLY A 292 -15.06 10.11 12.70
C GLY A 292 -14.78 11.13 13.79
N ASP A 293 -13.86 10.78 14.69
CA ASP A 293 -13.28 11.72 15.65
C ASP A 293 -12.71 12.93 14.92
N ARG A 294 -12.88 14.12 15.48
CA ARG A 294 -12.51 15.38 14.81
C ARG A 294 -11.02 15.72 14.95
N PHE A 295 -10.14 14.71 14.88
CA PHE A 295 -8.71 14.99 14.77
C PHE A 295 -8.42 15.63 13.42
N GLU A 296 -7.53 16.61 13.44
CA GLU A 296 -7.02 17.28 12.27
C GLU A 296 -5.51 17.41 12.44
N TRP A 297 -4.76 16.73 11.57
CA TRP A 297 -3.31 16.79 11.62
C TRP A 297 -2.80 18.06 10.93
N PRO A 298 -1.63 18.59 11.35
CA PRO A 298 -1.03 19.76 10.72
C PRO A 298 -0.86 19.60 9.20
N GLU A 299 -1.19 20.65 8.44
CA GLU A 299 -1.10 20.62 6.97
C GLU A 299 0.32 20.30 6.50
N THR A 300 1.33 20.85 7.19
CA THR A 300 2.74 20.58 6.98
C THR A 300 3.29 19.64 8.04
N THR A 301 4.01 18.62 7.61
CA THR A 301 4.69 17.66 8.47
C THR A 301 5.80 18.35 9.26
N SER A 302 5.76 18.24 10.59
CA SER A 302 6.75 18.79 11.50
C SER A 302 7.87 17.79 11.85
N GLY A 303 9.00 18.31 12.31
CA GLY A 303 10.13 17.50 12.79
C GLY A 303 11.18 17.21 11.72
N ILE A 304 12.19 16.41 12.08
CA ILE A 304 13.35 16.14 11.23
C ILE A 304 13.23 14.85 10.40
N GLY A 305 12.12 14.10 10.53
CA GLY A 305 11.97 12.77 9.91
C GLY A 305 12.14 12.79 8.39
N TYR A 306 11.47 13.72 7.71
CA TYR A 306 11.62 13.89 6.26
C TYR A 306 13.03 14.33 5.86
N PHE A 307 13.64 15.25 6.62
CA PHE A 307 15.01 15.68 6.37
C PHE A 307 15.99 14.50 6.47
N VAL A 308 15.95 13.75 7.58
CA VAL A 308 16.83 12.58 7.81
C VAL A 308 16.64 11.53 6.73
N CYS A 309 15.39 11.17 6.42
CA CYS A 309 15.08 10.19 5.38
C CYS A 309 15.57 10.65 4.00
N PHE A 310 15.26 11.88 3.60
CA PHE A 310 15.68 12.45 2.34
C PHE A 310 17.21 12.47 2.20
N SER A 311 17.90 13.00 3.21
CA SER A 311 19.36 13.05 3.23
C SER A 311 19.98 11.66 3.16
N PHE A 312 19.46 10.70 3.94
CA PHE A 312 19.93 9.32 3.90
C PHE A 312 19.82 8.72 2.51
N TRP A 313 18.64 8.78 1.88
CA TRP A 313 18.42 8.12 0.60
C TRP A 313 19.17 8.79 -0.55
N VAL A 314 19.32 10.11 -0.54
CA VAL A 314 20.14 10.82 -1.53
C VAL A 314 21.61 10.46 -1.39
N VAL A 315 22.17 10.58 -0.18
CA VAL A 315 23.60 10.29 0.06
C VAL A 315 23.91 8.81 -0.19
N ALA A 316 23.08 7.89 0.32
CA ALA A 316 23.25 6.47 0.09
C ALA A 316 23.16 6.11 -1.40
N SER A 317 22.22 6.72 -2.14
CA SER A 317 22.10 6.47 -3.58
C SER A 317 23.35 6.92 -4.35
N LEU A 318 23.84 8.14 -4.07
CA LEU A 318 25.06 8.67 -4.70
C LEU A 318 26.29 7.81 -4.37
N PHE A 319 26.42 7.40 -3.11
CA PHE A 319 27.50 6.51 -2.67
C PHE A 319 27.47 5.17 -3.41
N TRP A 320 26.31 4.50 -3.46
CA TRP A 320 26.22 3.19 -4.11
C TRP A 320 26.37 3.27 -5.63
N ILE A 321 25.89 4.33 -6.27
CA ILE A 321 26.13 4.58 -7.71
C ILE A 321 27.63 4.73 -7.98
N GLY A 322 28.34 5.53 -7.16
CA GLY A 322 29.80 5.66 -7.25
C GLY A 322 30.52 4.33 -7.03
N ALA A 323 30.12 3.57 -6.01
CA ALA A 323 30.70 2.26 -5.70
C ALA A 323 30.48 1.24 -6.84
N ILE A 324 29.28 1.21 -7.44
CA ILE A 324 28.98 0.39 -8.61
C ILE A 324 29.88 0.77 -9.78
N TYR A 325 30.11 2.06 -10.01
CA TYR A 325 30.98 2.51 -11.10
C TYR A 325 32.44 2.06 -10.89
N SER A 326 32.96 2.26 -9.69
CA SER A 326 34.38 2.12 -9.36
C SER A 326 34.84 0.70 -9.00
N LEU A 327 33.99 -0.13 -8.37
CA LEU A 327 34.43 -1.38 -7.75
C LEU A 327 33.85 -2.61 -8.45
N LEU A 328 34.73 -3.49 -8.97
CA LEU A 328 34.31 -4.73 -9.65
C LEU A 328 33.47 -5.65 -8.75
N TRP A 329 33.87 -5.83 -7.48
CA TRP A 329 33.14 -6.69 -6.55
C TRP A 329 31.72 -6.19 -6.25
N VAL A 330 31.51 -4.88 -6.25
CA VAL A 330 30.17 -4.29 -6.11
C VAL A 330 29.32 -4.59 -7.35
N LYS A 331 29.89 -4.53 -8.56
CA LYS A 331 29.19 -4.93 -9.80
C LYS A 331 28.74 -6.39 -9.74
N ILE A 332 29.64 -7.30 -9.34
CA ILE A 332 29.33 -8.72 -9.17
C ILE A 332 28.20 -8.92 -8.15
N TYR A 333 28.29 -8.26 -6.99
CA TYR A 333 27.26 -8.31 -5.96
C TYR A 333 25.88 -7.85 -6.48
N VAL A 334 25.83 -6.72 -7.19
CA VAL A 334 24.59 -6.21 -7.79
C VAL A 334 24.03 -7.21 -8.81
N THR A 335 24.88 -7.81 -9.63
CA THR A 335 24.47 -8.87 -10.56
C THR A 335 23.87 -10.06 -9.82
N CYS A 336 24.48 -10.54 -8.73
CA CYS A 336 23.93 -11.62 -7.92
C CYS A 336 22.55 -11.26 -7.33
N ALA A 337 22.39 -10.05 -6.81
CA ALA A 337 21.11 -9.57 -6.27
C ALA A 337 20.02 -9.54 -7.35
N ILE A 338 20.32 -8.99 -8.53
CA ILE A 338 19.39 -8.94 -9.65
C ILE A 338 19.01 -10.35 -10.11
N VAL A 339 19.99 -11.26 -10.25
CA VAL A 339 19.75 -12.66 -10.63
C VAL A 339 18.84 -13.34 -9.62
N PHE A 340 19.04 -13.13 -8.31
CA PHE A 340 18.15 -13.67 -7.29
C PHE A 340 16.70 -13.23 -7.46
N TYR A 341 16.45 -11.92 -7.64
CA TYR A 341 15.08 -11.42 -7.77
C TYR A 341 14.42 -11.87 -9.09
N ILE A 342 15.18 -11.92 -10.19
CA ILE A 342 14.69 -12.45 -11.46
C ILE A 342 14.39 -13.95 -11.35
N ALA A 343 15.26 -14.74 -10.70
CA ALA A 343 15.03 -16.16 -10.47
C ALA A 343 13.79 -16.38 -9.57
N SER A 344 13.64 -15.58 -8.52
CA SER A 344 12.46 -15.61 -7.63
C SER A 344 11.17 -15.34 -8.41
N LEU A 345 11.16 -14.34 -9.29
CA LEU A 345 10.03 -14.07 -10.19
C LEU A 345 9.76 -15.24 -11.14
N ARG A 346 10.81 -15.80 -11.76
CA ARG A 346 10.69 -16.83 -12.79
C ARG A 346 10.24 -18.19 -12.25
N PHE A 347 10.78 -18.60 -11.10
CA PHE A 347 10.60 -19.95 -10.56
C PHE A 347 9.58 -20.02 -9.44
N TYR A 348 9.34 -18.92 -8.73
CA TYR A 348 8.43 -18.88 -7.56
C TYR A 348 7.30 -17.86 -7.72
N ASN A 349 7.19 -17.19 -8.87
CA ASN A 349 6.20 -16.13 -9.12
C ASN A 349 6.39 -14.89 -8.21
N GLY A 350 7.58 -14.71 -7.63
CA GLY A 350 7.91 -13.58 -6.76
C GLY A 350 8.72 -13.99 -5.52
N ALA A 351 9.49 -13.05 -4.96
CA ALA A 351 10.27 -13.31 -3.75
C ALA A 351 9.37 -13.51 -2.52
N GLU A 352 8.14 -12.96 -2.51
CA GLU A 352 7.14 -13.18 -1.47
C GLU A 352 6.88 -14.67 -1.25
N PHE A 353 6.80 -15.47 -2.32
CA PHE A 353 6.54 -16.90 -2.23
C PHE A 353 7.77 -17.70 -1.81
N VAL A 354 8.98 -17.23 -2.14
CA VAL A 354 10.23 -17.81 -1.60
C VAL A 354 10.23 -17.69 -0.08
N PHE A 355 9.96 -16.49 0.43
CA PHE A 355 9.97 -16.23 1.87
C PHE A 355 8.81 -16.90 2.60
N LEU A 356 7.61 -16.98 1.99
CA LEU A 356 6.49 -17.75 2.52
C LEU A 356 6.82 -19.24 2.64
N ASN A 357 7.40 -19.85 1.59
CA ASN A 357 7.81 -21.26 1.62
C ASN A 357 8.81 -21.52 2.76
N TRP A 358 9.78 -20.62 2.96
CA TRP A 358 10.77 -20.73 4.02
C TRP A 358 10.16 -20.58 5.42
N PHE A 359 9.22 -19.64 5.58
CA PHE A 359 8.48 -19.48 6.83
C PHE A 359 7.70 -20.74 7.19
N GLU A 360 6.90 -21.26 6.26
CA GLU A 360 6.09 -22.48 6.47
C GLU A 360 6.96 -23.70 6.79
N ALA A 361 8.07 -23.88 6.08
CA ALA A 361 9.01 -24.97 6.34
C ALA A 361 9.69 -24.87 7.72
N ARG A 362 9.74 -23.68 8.33
CA ARG A 362 10.29 -23.49 9.68
C ARG A 362 9.23 -23.65 10.76
N SER A 363 8.04 -23.11 10.55
CA SER A 363 6.90 -23.28 11.47
C SER A 363 6.56 -24.75 11.65
N ASN A 364 6.44 -25.51 10.55
CA ASN A 364 6.13 -26.94 10.62
C ASN A 364 7.20 -27.76 11.38
N ARG A 365 8.48 -27.36 11.31
CA ARG A 365 9.56 -28.02 12.08
C ARG A 365 9.42 -27.78 13.57
N HIS A 366 9.11 -26.55 13.98
CA HIS A 366 8.88 -26.22 15.39
C HIS A 366 7.67 -26.97 15.97
N ASP A 367 6.58 -27.09 15.21
CA ASP A 367 5.39 -27.82 15.66
C ASP A 367 5.68 -29.32 15.86
N GLN A 368 6.47 -29.93 14.95
CA GLN A 368 6.91 -31.32 15.06
C GLN A 368 7.90 -31.57 16.21
N GLU A 369 8.75 -30.60 16.55
CA GLU A 369 9.67 -30.69 17.68
C GLU A 369 8.90 -30.58 19.02
N ARG A 370 7.88 -29.70 19.09
CA ARG A 370 6.98 -29.59 20.24
C ARG A 370 6.18 -30.87 20.48
N SER A 371 5.58 -31.44 19.44
CA SER A 371 4.79 -32.67 19.56
C SER A 371 5.61 -33.93 19.91
N LYS A 372 6.95 -33.84 19.92
CA LYS A 372 7.85 -34.92 20.35
C LYS A 372 8.34 -34.74 21.79
N THR A 373 8.11 -33.57 22.38
CA THR A 373 8.53 -33.21 23.74
C THR A 373 7.37 -33.15 24.73
N GLU A 374 6.13 -33.16 24.23
CA GLU A 374 4.89 -33.53 24.93
C GLU A 374 4.63 -35.04 24.78
#